data_AF-A0A8D9EIA1-F1
#
_entry.id   AF-A0A8D9EIA1-F1
#
_cell.length_a   1.000
_cell.length_b   1.000
_cell.length_c   1.000
_cell.angle_alpha   90.00
_cell.angle_beta   90.00
_cell.angle_gamma   90.00
#
_symmetry.space_group_name_H-M   'P 1'
#
loop_
_entity.id
_entity.type
_entity.pdbx_description
1 polymer ?
#
loop_
_entity_poly.entity_id
_entity_poly.type
_entity_poly.pdbx_seq_one_letter_code
_entity_poly.pdbx_strand_id
1 'polypeptide(L)'
;MDYLIFHIILDYGTVFSTLGRRVSVTPNHTLINKPSLFFQSMLPRESSSKELDSGLLSVISFPAFAVDDPNLISETRDAIVSKLRGKYGCKRFLRDGYRTPKEDSNRLHYDPLELRMFENIESEWPLFFCYLILDYCFQGDEIRIKEYGEALENVMVEGEDGMKLVPELYAVPTNQVDEEYKNPGCVERIALGRCPLLWAQSLYILGKLLQHD
;
A
#
# COMPACT_ATOMS: atom_id res chain seq x y z
N MET A 1 8.92 -13.74 -6.36
CA MET A 1 7.57 -13.49 -5.81
C MET A 1 7.39 -12.01 -5.49
N ASP A 2 7.90 -11.12 -6.36
CA ASP A 2 7.64 -9.68 -6.37
C ASP A 2 6.32 -9.34 -7.10
N TYR A 3 5.61 -10.36 -7.60
CA TYR A 3 4.56 -10.27 -8.60
C TYR A 3 3.27 -9.59 -8.14
N LEU A 4 2.85 -9.67 -6.88
CA LEU A 4 1.51 -9.14 -6.54
C LEU A 4 1.48 -7.61 -6.51
N ILE A 5 2.50 -6.97 -5.94
CA ILE A 5 2.58 -5.51 -5.93
C ILE A 5 3.12 -4.96 -7.25
N PHE A 6 4.06 -5.68 -7.90
CA PHE A 6 4.42 -5.36 -9.28
C PHE A 6 3.26 -5.56 -10.26
N HIS A 7 2.31 -6.48 -10.07
CA HIS A 7 1.11 -6.57 -10.91
C HIS A 7 0.08 -5.50 -10.55
N ILE A 8 -0.05 -5.07 -9.29
CA ILE A 8 -0.92 -3.91 -8.96
C ILE A 8 -0.39 -2.61 -9.60
N ILE A 9 0.91 -2.48 -9.86
CA ILE A 9 1.44 -1.29 -10.57
C ILE A 9 1.65 -1.54 -12.08
N LEU A 10 2.20 -2.70 -12.47
CA LEU A 10 2.41 -3.04 -13.87
C LEU A 10 1.16 -3.56 -14.58
N ASP A 11 0.17 -4.23 -13.99
CA ASP A 11 -1.05 -4.52 -14.76
C ASP A 11 -1.81 -3.23 -15.05
N TYR A 12 -1.77 -2.24 -14.16
CA TYR A 12 -2.31 -0.92 -14.42
C TYR A 12 -1.45 -0.10 -15.41
N GLY A 13 -0.14 -0.32 -15.46
CA GLY A 13 0.75 0.23 -16.50
C GLY A 13 0.75 -0.54 -17.83
N THR A 14 0.40 -1.84 -17.81
CA THR A 14 0.47 -2.76 -18.96
C THR A 14 -0.83 -2.76 -19.74
N VAL A 15 -1.97 -2.37 -19.13
CA VAL A 15 -3.17 -1.97 -19.88
C VAL A 15 -2.86 -0.82 -20.86
N PHE A 16 -1.85 0.02 -20.59
CA PHE A 16 -1.39 1.04 -21.53
C PHE A 16 -0.33 0.57 -22.56
N SER A 17 0.30 -0.60 -22.39
CA SER A 17 1.33 -1.09 -23.31
C SER A 17 0.96 -2.34 -24.12
N THR A 18 -0.12 -3.06 -23.77
CA THR A 18 -0.51 -4.32 -24.47
C THR A 18 -1.65 -4.20 -25.49
N LEU A 19 -2.12 -3.00 -25.83
CA LEU A 19 -2.78 -2.79 -27.12
C LEU A 19 -1.79 -2.26 -28.16
N GLY A 20 -0.84 -3.13 -28.53
CA GLY A 20 -0.14 -3.09 -29.81
C GLY A 20 -1.05 -3.36 -31.01
N ARG A 21 -2.25 -2.77 -31.05
CA ARG A 21 -3.04 -2.63 -32.28
C ARG A 21 -2.87 -1.20 -32.74
N ARG A 22 -2.21 -1.03 -33.90
CA ARG A 22 -2.32 0.17 -34.74
C ARG A 22 -3.80 0.53 -34.84
N VAL A 23 -4.24 1.54 -34.09
CA VAL A 23 -5.49 2.23 -34.38
C VAL A 23 -5.16 3.16 -35.54
N SER A 24 -5.45 2.70 -36.75
CA SER A 24 -5.55 3.58 -37.91
C SER A 24 -6.63 4.61 -37.60
N VAL A 25 -6.22 5.88 -37.47
CA VAL A 25 -7.13 7.01 -37.27
C VAL A 25 -7.87 7.24 -38.58
N THR A 26 -9.11 6.77 -38.67
CA THR A 26 -10.07 7.30 -39.66
C THR A 26 -10.92 8.37 -38.99
N PRO A 27 -11.13 9.53 -39.64
CA PRO A 27 -11.85 10.64 -39.05
C PRO A 27 -13.33 10.36 -39.18
N ASN A 28 -13.99 9.88 -38.12
CA ASN A 28 -15.41 10.16 -37.89
C ASN A 28 -15.84 9.72 -36.49
N HIS A 29 -16.26 10.73 -35.72
CA HIS A 29 -17.20 10.76 -34.61
C HIS A 29 -17.49 9.46 -33.82
N THR A 30 -17.32 9.60 -32.50
CA THR A 30 -17.94 8.85 -31.40
C THR A 30 -17.26 7.53 -30.99
N LEU A 31 -16.45 7.61 -29.92
CA LEU A 31 -16.62 6.87 -28.66
C LEU A 31 -15.37 7.10 -27.79
N ILE A 32 -15.43 8.16 -26.97
CA ILE A 32 -14.47 8.38 -25.88
C ILE A 32 -14.84 7.39 -24.77
N ASN A 33 -14.25 6.19 -24.77
CA ASN A 33 -14.31 5.30 -23.63
C ASN A 33 -13.35 5.83 -22.56
N LYS A 34 -13.91 6.62 -21.63
CA LYS A 34 -13.19 7.19 -20.49
C LYS A 34 -12.77 6.08 -19.51
N PRO A 35 -11.49 5.99 -19.11
CA PRO A 35 -11.03 5.06 -18.07
C PRO A 35 -11.66 5.31 -16.67
N SER A 36 -12.37 6.42 -16.48
CA SER A 36 -13.00 6.82 -15.21
C SER A 36 -14.09 5.85 -14.71
N LEU A 37 -14.81 5.17 -15.63
CA LEU A 37 -15.99 4.39 -15.26
C LEU A 37 -15.62 3.03 -14.62
N PHE A 38 -14.46 2.48 -14.95
CA PHE A 38 -14.00 1.21 -14.38
C PHE A 38 -13.51 1.38 -12.93
N PHE A 39 -12.77 2.45 -12.63
CA PHE A 39 -12.28 2.73 -11.27
C PHE A 39 -13.41 3.06 -10.30
N GLN A 40 -14.43 3.82 -10.72
CA GLN A 40 -15.62 4.12 -9.89
C GLN A 40 -16.42 2.88 -9.49
N SER A 41 -16.30 1.75 -10.22
CA SER A 41 -16.97 0.49 -9.86
C SER A 41 -16.16 -0.36 -8.86
N MET A 42 -14.88 -0.07 -8.68
CA MET A 42 -13.94 -0.78 -7.80
C MET A 42 -13.67 -0.04 -6.49
N LEU A 43 -13.93 1.27 -6.42
CA LEU A 43 -13.92 2.04 -5.19
C LEU A 43 -15.17 1.70 -4.34
N PRO A 44 -15.10 1.78 -3.00
CA PRO A 44 -15.85 0.88 -2.13
C PRO A 44 -17.35 1.16 -2.16
N ARG A 45 -18.09 0.30 -2.86
CA ARG A 45 -19.54 0.13 -2.67
C ARG A 45 -19.77 -0.92 -1.60
N GLU A 46 -20.56 -0.54 -0.61
CA GLU A 46 -21.12 -1.35 0.47
C GLU A 46 -21.68 -2.69 -0.07
N SER A 47 -20.82 -3.69 -0.16
CA SER A 47 -21.17 -5.04 -0.55
C SER A 47 -20.10 -5.97 0.01
N SER A 48 -20.56 -7.06 0.59
CA SER A 48 -19.99 -7.82 1.70
C SER A 48 -18.68 -8.58 1.45
N SER A 49 -17.87 -8.21 0.44
CA SER A 49 -16.62 -8.89 0.12
C SER A 49 -15.63 -8.12 -0.77
N LYS A 50 -15.67 -6.77 -0.82
CA LYS A 50 -14.58 -6.00 -1.46
C LYS A 50 -13.56 -5.62 -0.39
N GLU A 51 -12.47 -6.38 -0.33
CA GLU A 51 -11.36 -6.14 0.59
C GLU A 51 -10.74 -4.78 0.29
N LEU A 52 -10.66 -3.93 1.31
CA LEU A 52 -9.96 -2.66 1.26
C LEU A 52 -8.46 -2.93 1.16
N ASP A 53 -7.79 -2.30 0.19
CA ASP A 53 -6.36 -2.49 -0.09
C ASP A 53 -5.60 -1.16 -0.03
N SER A 54 -4.49 -1.11 0.70
CA SER A 54 -3.63 0.08 0.85
C SER A 54 -2.94 0.50 -0.45
N GLY A 55 -2.78 -0.41 -1.41
CA GLY A 55 -2.31 -0.15 -2.76
C GLY A 55 -3.19 0.82 -3.54
N LEU A 56 -4.46 1.01 -3.13
CA LEU A 56 -5.33 2.05 -3.68
C LEU A 56 -4.76 3.46 -3.48
N LEU A 57 -3.87 3.69 -2.51
CA LEU A 57 -3.15 4.96 -2.35
C LEU A 57 -2.40 5.35 -3.63
N SER A 58 -1.81 4.37 -4.32
CA SER A 58 -1.11 4.59 -5.58
C SER A 58 -2.03 4.94 -6.76
N VAL A 59 -3.33 4.63 -6.61
CA VAL A 59 -4.37 4.85 -7.62
C VAL A 59 -5.03 6.22 -7.42
N ILE A 60 -5.43 6.55 -6.18
CA ILE A 60 -6.10 7.81 -5.85
C ILE A 60 -5.13 9.00 -5.79
N SER A 61 -3.83 8.74 -5.79
CA SER A 61 -2.77 9.74 -5.67
C SER A 61 -1.57 9.36 -6.53
N PHE A 62 -0.36 9.77 -6.14
CA PHE A 62 0.86 9.41 -6.83
C PHE A 62 1.09 7.89 -6.85
N PRO A 63 1.45 7.28 -8.00
CA PRO A 63 1.78 7.94 -9.26
C PRO A 63 0.60 8.08 -10.24
N ALA A 64 -0.53 7.41 -10.02
CA ALA A 64 -1.53 7.25 -11.07
C ALA A 64 -2.50 8.43 -11.21
N PHE A 65 -2.93 9.03 -10.10
CA PHE A 65 -3.97 10.08 -10.07
C PHE A 65 -5.21 9.71 -10.91
N ALA A 66 -5.67 8.47 -10.79
CA ALA A 66 -6.70 7.92 -11.68
C ALA A 66 -8.14 8.30 -11.29
N VAL A 67 -8.31 9.01 -10.17
CA VAL A 67 -9.59 9.40 -9.60
C VAL A 67 -9.61 10.92 -9.46
N ASP A 68 -10.66 11.57 -9.97
CA ASP A 68 -10.80 13.02 -9.95
C ASP A 68 -11.77 13.54 -8.86
N ASP A 69 -12.60 12.66 -8.28
CA ASP A 69 -13.61 13.03 -7.28
C ASP A 69 -12.97 13.20 -5.89
N PRO A 70 -12.88 14.43 -5.35
CA PRO A 70 -12.20 14.68 -4.07
C PRO A 70 -12.85 13.96 -2.88
N ASN A 71 -14.18 13.79 -2.89
CA ASN A 71 -14.87 13.10 -1.80
C ASN A 71 -14.48 11.62 -1.79
N LEU A 72 -14.47 11.00 -2.97
CA LEU A 72 -14.12 9.59 -3.12
C LEU A 72 -12.66 9.31 -2.75
N ILE A 73 -11.76 10.23 -3.11
CA ILE A 73 -10.34 10.18 -2.71
C ILE A 73 -10.23 10.23 -1.18
N SER A 74 -10.89 11.21 -0.53
CA SER A 74 -10.86 11.34 0.93
C SER A 74 -11.44 10.12 1.63
N GLU A 75 -12.63 9.67 1.22
CA GLU A 75 -13.29 8.50 1.81
C GLU A 75 -12.44 7.23 1.68
N THR A 76 -11.80 7.03 0.51
CA THR A 76 -10.94 5.88 0.27
C THR A 76 -9.71 5.93 1.19
N ARG A 77 -9.05 7.09 1.27
CA ARG A 77 -7.90 7.28 2.15
C ARG A 77 -8.27 7.08 3.62
N ASP A 78 -9.37 7.68 4.08
CA ASP A 78 -9.82 7.59 5.46
C ASP A 78 -10.21 6.15 5.81
N ALA A 79 -10.80 5.41 4.87
CA ALA A 79 -11.04 3.98 5.03
C ALA A 79 -9.73 3.20 5.21
N ILE A 80 -8.71 3.45 4.37
CA ILE A 80 -7.39 2.80 4.47
C ILE A 80 -6.74 3.12 5.80
N VAL A 81 -6.67 4.40 6.17
CA VAL A 81 -6.05 4.85 7.42
C VAL A 81 -6.79 4.30 8.63
N SER A 82 -8.13 4.28 8.63
CA SER A 82 -8.90 3.80 9.78
C SER A 82 -8.82 2.28 9.99
N LYS A 83 -8.71 1.49 8.92
CA LYS A 83 -8.77 0.02 9.01
C LYS A 83 -7.43 -0.68 8.88
N LEU A 84 -6.50 -0.12 8.13
CA LEU A 84 -5.24 -0.79 7.75
C LEU A 84 -4.00 -0.14 8.38
N ARG A 85 -4.08 1.11 8.88
CA ARG A 85 -2.96 1.74 9.59
C ARG A 85 -2.65 0.99 10.87
N GLY A 86 -1.35 0.78 11.11
CA GLY A 86 -0.81 0.37 12.39
C GLY A 86 0.41 1.20 12.77
N LYS A 87 1.21 0.67 13.71
CA LYS A 87 2.35 1.39 14.29
C LYS A 87 3.53 1.49 13.33
N TYR A 88 3.74 0.47 12.49
CA TYR A 88 4.90 0.31 11.62
C TYR A 88 4.63 0.64 10.14
N GLY A 89 3.38 0.97 9.80
CA GLY A 89 2.95 1.19 8.42
C GLY A 89 1.48 0.87 8.26
N CYS A 90 1.07 0.55 7.03
CA CYS A 90 -0.26 -0.01 6.78
C CYS A 90 -0.15 -1.51 6.43
N LYS A 91 -1.18 -2.27 6.80
CA LYS A 91 -1.42 -3.62 6.26
C LYS A 91 -1.75 -3.49 4.77
N ARG A 92 -1.41 -4.48 3.95
CA ARG A 92 -1.80 -4.46 2.52
C ARG A 92 -3.33 -4.54 2.39
N PHE A 93 -3.91 -5.57 2.99
CA PHE A 93 -5.35 -5.77 3.18
C PHE A 93 -5.55 -6.62 4.44
N LEU A 94 -6.78 -6.73 4.94
CA LEU A 94 -7.08 -7.54 6.13
C LEU A 94 -6.93 -9.03 5.82
N ARG A 95 -6.45 -9.82 6.79
CA ARG A 95 -6.20 -11.28 6.65
C ARG A 95 -5.13 -11.64 5.62
N ASP A 96 -4.23 -10.71 5.34
CA ASP A 96 -3.05 -10.97 4.53
C ASP A 96 -2.06 -11.88 5.27
N GLY A 97 -1.82 -13.07 4.72
CA GLY A 97 -0.92 -14.08 5.29
C GLY A 97 0.56 -13.88 4.96
N TYR A 98 0.90 -12.96 4.06
CA TYR A 98 2.29 -12.83 3.60
C TYR A 98 3.24 -12.39 4.71
N ARG A 99 4.32 -13.16 4.87
CA ARG A 99 5.37 -12.97 5.87
C ARG A 99 4.85 -12.92 7.31
N THR A 100 3.66 -13.49 7.55
CA THR A 100 3.14 -13.69 8.90
C THR A 100 3.77 -14.94 9.52
N PRO A 101 3.86 -15.04 10.86
CA PRO A 101 4.44 -16.21 11.52
C PRO A 101 3.74 -17.55 11.28
N LYS A 102 2.48 -17.52 10.81
CA LYS A 102 1.67 -18.69 10.54
C LYS A 102 1.68 -19.07 9.05
N GLU A 103 2.38 -18.31 8.21
CA GLU A 103 2.48 -18.57 6.77
C GLU A 103 3.26 -19.86 6.47
N ASP A 104 2.68 -20.74 5.65
CA ASP A 104 3.44 -21.81 4.97
C ASP A 104 3.95 -21.30 3.62
N SER A 105 5.23 -20.91 3.56
CA SER A 105 5.86 -20.35 2.37
C SER A 105 5.96 -21.31 1.18
N ASN A 106 5.64 -22.60 1.34
CA ASN A 106 5.66 -23.58 0.24
C ASN A 106 4.35 -23.66 -0.54
N ARG A 107 3.28 -23.00 -0.08
CA ARG A 107 1.95 -23.06 -0.69
C ARG A 107 1.63 -21.74 -1.41
N LEU A 108 1.04 -21.85 -2.61
CA LEU A 108 0.68 -20.68 -3.43
C LEU A 108 -0.66 -20.04 -3.01
N HIS A 109 -1.56 -20.82 -2.42
CA HIS A 109 -2.89 -20.36 -2.01
C HIS A 109 -3.21 -20.84 -0.59
N TYR A 110 -3.79 -19.93 0.21
CA TYR A 110 -4.26 -20.21 1.56
C TYR A 110 -5.61 -20.91 1.53
N ASP A 111 -5.84 -21.80 2.50
CA ASP A 111 -7.18 -22.36 2.72
C ASP A 111 -8.12 -21.27 3.30
N PRO A 112 -9.42 -21.24 2.97
CA PRO A 112 -10.36 -20.28 3.57
C PRO A 112 -10.37 -20.25 5.11
N LEU A 113 -10.05 -21.37 5.77
CA LEU A 113 -9.93 -21.44 7.23
C LEU A 113 -8.62 -20.81 7.73
N GLU A 114 -7.57 -20.84 6.91
CA GLU A 114 -6.24 -20.28 7.19
C GLU A 114 -6.26 -18.75 7.19
N LEU A 115 -7.11 -18.12 6.34
CA LEU A 115 -7.25 -16.66 6.30
C LEU A 115 -7.67 -16.06 7.64
N ARG A 116 -8.49 -16.76 8.44
CA ARG A 116 -8.87 -16.30 9.78
C ARG A 116 -7.70 -16.32 10.76
N MET A 117 -6.67 -17.13 10.50
CA MET A 117 -5.49 -17.18 11.33
C MET A 117 -4.61 -15.94 11.13
N PHE A 118 -4.70 -15.24 10.00
CA PHE A 118 -3.88 -14.05 9.77
C PHE A 118 -4.49 -12.77 10.37
N GLU A 119 -5.76 -12.82 10.77
CA GLU A 119 -6.44 -11.69 11.37
C GLU A 119 -5.69 -11.19 12.61
N ASN A 120 -5.39 -9.89 12.65
CA ASN A 120 -4.63 -9.18 13.68
C ASN A 120 -3.12 -9.43 13.71
N ILE A 121 -2.58 -10.37 12.95
CA ILE A 121 -1.14 -10.65 12.88
C ILE A 121 -0.54 -10.27 11.52
N GLU A 122 -1.30 -9.55 10.68
CA GLU A 122 -0.87 -9.15 9.36
C GLU A 122 0.40 -8.28 9.43
N SER A 123 1.27 -8.46 8.44
CA SER A 123 2.49 -7.66 8.30
C SER A 123 2.14 -6.20 7.99
N GLU A 124 2.89 -5.28 8.59
CA GLU A 124 2.76 -3.84 8.35
C GLU A 124 3.89 -3.33 7.46
N TRP A 125 3.54 -2.47 6.50
CA TRP A 125 4.45 -2.02 5.46
C TRP A 125 4.71 -0.52 5.58
N PRO A 126 5.93 -0.10 5.94
CA PRO A 126 6.32 1.32 5.97
C PRO A 126 6.14 2.03 4.61
N LEU A 127 6.16 1.26 3.51
CA LEU A 127 5.89 1.74 2.15
C LEU A 127 4.63 2.63 2.07
N PHE A 128 3.57 2.27 2.79
CA PHE A 128 2.32 3.04 2.73
C PHE A 128 2.38 4.37 3.48
N PHE A 129 3.29 4.53 4.46
CA PHE A 129 3.59 5.85 5.01
C PHE A 129 4.25 6.73 3.95
N CYS A 130 5.15 6.20 3.12
CA CYS A 130 5.72 6.96 2.01
C CYS A 130 4.63 7.43 1.02
N TYR A 131 3.65 6.57 0.73
CA TYR A 131 2.51 6.95 -0.09
C TYR A 131 1.65 8.05 0.53
N LEU A 132 1.34 7.95 1.82
CA LEU A 132 0.58 8.97 2.54
C LEU A 132 1.33 10.30 2.58
N ILE A 133 2.63 10.30 2.86
CA ILE A 133 3.46 11.51 2.84
C ILE A 133 3.37 12.18 1.47
N LEU A 134 3.60 11.45 0.38
CA LEU A 134 3.50 11.99 -0.98
C LEU A 134 2.12 12.55 -1.28
N ASP A 135 1.08 11.81 -0.91
CA ASP A 135 -0.30 12.23 -1.10
C ASP A 135 -0.63 13.53 -0.36
N TYR A 136 -0.12 13.72 0.87
CA TYR A 136 -0.27 14.98 1.60
C TYR A 136 0.64 16.10 1.07
N CYS A 137 1.81 15.78 0.51
CA CYS A 137 2.63 16.76 -0.23
C CYS A 137 1.82 17.35 -1.40
N PHE A 138 1.13 16.52 -2.20
CA PHE A 138 0.31 17.02 -3.31
C PHE A 138 -0.94 17.81 -2.84
N GLN A 139 -1.39 17.62 -1.60
CA GLN A 139 -2.49 18.39 -1.00
C GLN A 139 -2.03 19.67 -0.30
N GLY A 140 -0.72 19.82 -0.02
CA GLY A 140 -0.19 20.92 0.79
C GLY A 140 -0.55 20.82 2.29
N ASP A 141 -0.80 19.62 2.81
CA ASP A 141 -1.13 19.40 4.23
C ASP A 141 0.13 19.16 5.07
N GLU A 142 0.78 20.26 5.47
CA GLU A 142 2.01 20.26 6.28
C GLU A 142 1.87 19.52 7.62
N ILE A 143 0.67 19.52 8.21
CA ILE A 143 0.44 18.87 9.50
C ILE A 143 0.54 17.35 9.32
N ARG A 144 -0.12 16.81 8.29
CA ARG A 144 -0.11 15.38 7.99
C ARG A 144 1.24 14.92 7.44
N ILE A 145 1.91 15.74 6.63
CA ILE A 145 3.27 15.47 6.16
C ILE A 145 4.20 15.25 7.36
N LYS A 146 4.14 16.13 8.36
CA LYS A 146 4.94 16.01 9.57
C LYS A 146 4.55 14.79 10.41
N GLU A 147 3.25 14.55 10.63
CA GLU A 147 2.75 13.39 11.39
C GLU A 147 3.29 12.07 10.81
N TYR A 148 3.12 11.87 9.50
CA TYR A 148 3.57 10.64 8.84
C TYR A 148 5.08 10.60 8.63
N GLY A 149 5.74 11.76 8.51
CA GLY A 149 7.20 11.87 8.50
C GLY A 149 7.83 11.37 9.79
N GLU A 150 7.33 11.84 10.95
CA GLU A 150 7.77 11.36 12.27
C GLU A 150 7.44 9.88 12.47
N ALA A 151 6.25 9.42 12.05
CA ALA A 151 5.88 8.01 12.12
C ALA A 151 6.82 7.13 11.27
N LEU A 152 7.18 7.59 10.06
CA LEU A 152 8.11 6.88 9.17
C LEU A 152 9.52 6.85 9.74
N GLU A 153 10.02 7.96 10.29
CA GLU A 153 11.36 8.04 10.89
C GLU A 153 11.51 7.07 12.09
N ASN A 154 10.46 6.87 12.87
CA ASN A 154 10.44 5.91 13.98
C ASN A 154 10.52 4.43 13.54
N VAL A 155 10.23 4.13 12.28
CA VAL A 155 10.21 2.77 11.73
C VAL A 155 11.32 2.55 10.70
N MET A 156 12.21 3.51 10.53
CA MET A 156 13.41 3.35 9.72
C MET A 156 14.50 2.64 10.51
N VAL A 157 15.28 1.81 9.81
CA VAL A 157 16.44 1.13 10.36
C VAL A 157 17.70 1.90 10.01
N GLU A 158 18.66 1.93 10.91
CA GLU A 158 19.95 2.58 10.66
C GLU A 158 20.90 1.61 9.93
N GLY A 159 21.39 2.04 8.76
CA GLY A 159 22.40 1.33 7.99
C GLY A 159 23.82 1.57 8.52
N GLU A 160 24.79 0.84 7.96
CA GLU A 160 26.20 0.87 8.40
C GLU A 160 26.82 2.28 8.34
N ASP A 161 26.41 3.10 7.38
CA ASP A 161 26.89 4.47 7.19
C ASP A 161 26.06 5.53 7.95
N GLY A 162 25.19 5.10 8.88
CA GLY A 162 24.24 5.99 9.59
C GLY A 162 23.06 6.43 8.73
N MET A 163 22.91 5.88 7.51
CA MET A 163 21.78 6.17 6.63
C MET A 163 20.48 5.58 7.19
N LYS A 164 19.38 6.35 7.12
CA LYS A 164 18.05 5.85 7.46
C LYS A 164 17.46 5.07 6.27
N LEU A 165 17.18 3.79 6.51
CA LEU A 165 16.72 2.83 5.53
C LEU A 165 15.27 2.43 5.83
N VAL A 166 14.42 2.43 4.81
CA VAL A 166 13.03 1.95 4.91
C VAL A 166 13.01 0.43 4.72
N PRO A 167 12.65 -0.37 5.75
CA PRO A 167 12.56 -1.82 5.59
C PRO A 167 11.33 -2.22 4.76
N GLU A 168 11.32 -3.45 4.24
CA GLU A 168 10.21 -4.00 3.45
C GLU A 168 8.92 -4.07 4.27
N LEU A 169 8.97 -4.70 5.45
CA LEU A 169 7.82 -4.84 6.34
C LEU A 169 8.22 -5.16 7.77
N TYR A 170 7.24 -5.08 8.65
CA TYR A 170 7.29 -5.48 10.06
C TYR A 170 6.30 -6.60 10.34
N ALA A 171 6.76 -7.67 10.97
CA ALA A 171 5.92 -8.83 11.33
C ALA A 171 5.97 -9.12 12.83
N VAL A 172 4.91 -9.74 13.33
CA VAL A 172 4.87 -10.26 14.71
C VAL A 172 5.94 -11.34 14.88
N PRO A 173 6.72 -11.37 15.96
CA PRO A 173 7.65 -12.48 16.23
C PRO A 173 6.92 -13.81 16.44
N THR A 174 7.46 -14.91 15.91
CA THR A 174 6.81 -16.24 15.96
C THR A 174 6.48 -16.72 17.38
N ASN A 175 7.28 -16.31 18.37
CA ASN A 175 7.10 -16.66 19.78
C ASN A 175 6.08 -15.78 20.52
N GLN A 176 5.53 -14.74 19.89
CA GLN A 176 4.61 -13.77 20.52
C GLN A 176 3.24 -13.68 19.82
N VAL A 177 2.95 -14.60 18.89
CA VAL A 177 1.69 -14.64 18.14
C VAL A 177 0.47 -14.77 19.05
N ASP A 178 0.54 -15.64 20.07
CA ASP A 178 -0.58 -15.86 20.99
C ASP A 178 -0.89 -14.62 21.83
N GLU A 179 0.10 -13.76 22.09
CA GLU A 179 -0.09 -12.51 22.81
C GLU A 179 -0.73 -11.44 21.91
N GLU A 180 -0.27 -11.32 20.66
CA GLU A 180 -0.88 -10.43 19.66
C GLU A 180 -2.35 -10.80 19.40
N TYR A 181 -2.72 -12.08 19.38
CA TYR A 181 -4.13 -12.48 19.24
C TYR A 181 -5.00 -12.07 20.44
N LYS A 182 -4.45 -12.10 21.67
CA LYS A 182 -5.19 -11.71 22.87
C LYS A 182 -5.33 -10.19 22.96
N ASN A 183 -4.27 -9.47 22.61
CA ASN A 183 -4.16 -8.03 22.75
C ASN A 183 -3.59 -7.42 21.46
N PRO A 184 -4.38 -7.27 20.39
CA PRO A 184 -3.89 -6.77 19.10
C PRO A 184 -3.13 -5.45 19.20
N GLY A 185 -1.95 -5.38 18.58
CA GLY A 185 -1.09 -4.21 18.57
C GLY A 185 -0.21 -4.03 19.82
N CYS A 186 -0.18 -5.00 20.75
CA CYS A 186 0.67 -4.92 21.94
C CYS A 186 2.11 -5.40 21.67
N VAL A 187 2.31 -6.27 20.68
CA VAL A 187 3.61 -6.89 20.41
C VAL A 187 4.48 -5.98 19.57
N GLU A 188 5.74 -5.78 19.98
CA GLU A 188 6.73 -5.13 19.12
C GLU A 188 7.09 -6.01 17.94
N ARG A 189 6.88 -5.48 16.73
CA ARG A 189 7.16 -6.20 15.48
C ARG A 189 8.62 -6.09 15.09
N ILE A 190 9.10 -7.11 14.38
CA ILE A 190 10.46 -7.18 13.86
C ILE A 190 10.48 -6.86 12.37
N ALA A 191 11.47 -6.09 11.93
CA ALA A 191 11.68 -5.82 10.51
C ALA A 191 12.10 -7.11 9.79
N LEU A 192 11.45 -7.42 8.67
CA LEU A 192 11.76 -8.58 7.83
C LEU A 192 11.85 -8.16 6.36
N GLY A 193 12.46 -9.03 5.54
CA GLY A 193 12.59 -8.82 4.11
C GLY A 193 13.80 -7.96 3.75
N ARG A 194 13.70 -7.24 2.62
CA ARG A 194 14.77 -6.37 2.13
C ARG A 194 14.87 -5.11 2.99
N CYS A 195 16.09 -4.67 3.30
CA CYS A 195 16.35 -3.38 3.94
C CYS A 195 17.61 -2.76 3.28
N PRO A 196 17.47 -1.66 2.52
CA PRO A 196 16.21 -0.96 2.23
C PRO A 196 15.33 -1.73 1.23
N LEU A 197 14.01 -1.56 1.35
CA LEU A 197 13.11 -1.80 0.24
C LEU A 197 13.26 -0.63 -0.75
N LEU A 198 13.95 -0.88 -1.87
CA LEU A 198 14.31 0.16 -2.85
C LEU A 198 13.12 1.02 -3.27
N TRP A 199 11.95 0.42 -3.49
CA TRP A 199 10.74 1.16 -3.84
C TRP A 199 10.33 2.13 -2.73
N ALA A 200 10.18 1.65 -1.49
CA ALA A 200 9.82 2.52 -0.37
C ALA A 200 10.88 3.61 -0.12
N GLN A 201 12.17 3.27 -0.29
CA GLN A 201 13.27 4.22 -0.20
C GLN A 201 13.18 5.29 -1.31
N SER A 202 12.84 4.92 -2.54
CA SER A 202 12.66 5.87 -3.65
C SER A 202 11.51 6.84 -3.39
N LEU A 203 10.36 6.34 -2.88
CA LEU A 203 9.23 7.22 -2.52
C LEU A 203 9.57 8.15 -1.35
N TYR A 204 10.31 7.66 -0.37
CA TYR A 204 10.79 8.48 0.75
C TYR A 204 11.69 9.64 0.26
N ILE A 205 12.67 9.34 -0.60
CA ILE A 205 13.55 10.36 -1.18
C ILE A 205 12.72 11.39 -1.97
N LEU A 206 11.77 10.92 -2.79
CA LEU A 206 10.87 11.80 -3.54
C LEU A 206 10.06 12.71 -2.60
N GLY A 207 9.51 12.17 -1.51
CA GLY A 207 8.77 12.93 -0.53
C GLY A 207 9.62 14.01 0.13
N LYS A 208 10.87 13.70 0.50
CA LYS A 208 11.81 14.70 1.04
C LYS A 208 12.14 15.78 0.01
N LEU A 209 12.36 15.43 -1.26
CA LEU A 209 12.63 16.41 -2.31
C LEU A 209 11.46 17.40 -2.48
N LEU A 210 10.22 16.89 -2.50
CA LEU A 210 9.02 17.72 -2.64
C LEU A 210 8.75 18.67 -1.46
N GLN A 211 9.32 18.38 -0.28
CA GLN A 211 9.20 19.24 0.91
C GLN A 211 10.24 20.37 0.95
N HIS A 212 11.23 20.33 0.05
CA HIS A 212 12.34 21.27 0.00
C HIS A 212 12.24 22.27 -1.17
N ASP A 213 11.12 22.29 -1.90
CA ASP A 213 10.77 23.28 -2.93
C ASP A 213 10.00 24.47 -2.34
#